data_AF-A0A3E5A6A0-F1
#
_entry.id   AF-A0A3E5A6A0-F1
#
_cell.length_a   1.000
_cell.length_b   1.000
_cell.length_c   1.000
_cell.angle_alpha   90.00
_cell.angle_beta   90.00
_cell.angle_gamma   90.00
#
_symmetry.space_group_name_H-M   'P 1'
#
loop_
_entity.id
_entity.type
_entity.pdbx_description
1 polymer ?
#
loop_
_entity_poly.entity_id
_entity_poly.type
_entity_poly.pdbx_seq_one_letter_code
_entity_poly.pdbx_strand_id
1 'polypeptide(L)'
;MEVSIHELLAAAREAVKSDYIKGESILCETRYHPDTHYMVEIEMLKTDNTLGKKGAYIRKFLTEDEYSAMLQKQEEHLIKIKRQAIVQKGTLRYIPLPDRLDSRRERDIF
;
A
#
# COMPACT_ATOMS: atom_id res chain seq x y z
N MET A 1 35.10 -5.48 11.38
CA MET A 1 34.23 -4.92 10.33
C MET A 1 32.98 -4.41 11.02
N GLU A 2 32.83 -3.09 11.11
CA GLU A 2 31.53 -2.51 11.52
C GLU A 2 30.66 -2.46 10.27
N VAL A 3 29.55 -3.19 10.29
CA VAL A 3 28.57 -3.15 9.20
C VAL A 3 27.72 -1.91 9.42
N SER A 4 27.67 -1.04 8.42
CA SER A 4 26.83 0.16 8.51
C SER A 4 25.35 -0.23 8.58
N ILE A 5 24.54 0.55 9.29
CA ILE A 5 23.07 0.43 9.25
C ILE A 5 22.56 0.39 7.80
N HIS A 6 23.22 1.12 6.89
CA HIS A 6 22.85 1.12 5.47
C HIS A 6 23.14 -0.21 4.78
N GLU A 7 24.23 -0.89 5.12
CA GLU A 7 24.58 -2.21 4.59
C GLU A 7 23.67 -3.30 5.15
N LEU A 8 23.34 -3.24 6.44
CA LEU A 8 22.34 -4.12 7.05
C LEU A 8 20.97 -3.95 6.40
N LEU A 9 20.55 -2.70 6.12
CA LEU A 9 19.33 -2.45 5.37
C LEU A 9 19.43 -3.00 3.94
N ALA A 10 20.54 -2.76 3.22
CA ALA A 10 20.75 -3.27 1.86
C ALA A 10 20.67 -4.81 1.80
N ALA A 11 21.36 -5.50 2.71
CA ALA A 11 21.34 -6.96 2.80
C ALA A 11 19.95 -7.50 3.15
N ALA A 12 19.23 -6.87 4.07
CA ALA A 12 17.85 -7.25 4.38
C ALA A 12 16.90 -7.05 3.18
N ARG A 13 17.09 -5.97 2.41
CA ARG A 13 16.30 -5.70 1.20
C ARG A 13 16.54 -6.78 0.14
N GLU A 14 17.80 -7.12 -0.09
CA GLU A 14 18.21 -8.14 -1.05
C GLU A 14 17.73 -9.54 -0.64
N ALA A 15 17.88 -9.88 0.65
CA ALA A 15 17.47 -11.17 1.21
C ALA A 15 15.96 -11.42 1.13
N VAL A 16 15.14 -10.37 1.30
CA VAL A 16 13.67 -10.51 1.29
C VAL A 16 13.09 -10.36 -0.12
N LYS A 17 13.89 -9.97 -1.13
CA LYS A 17 13.39 -9.52 -2.46
C LYS A 17 12.21 -8.54 -2.33
N SER A 18 12.20 -7.78 -1.24
CA SER A 18 11.11 -6.87 -0.92
C SER A 18 11.33 -5.63 -1.76
N ASP A 19 10.82 -5.65 -2.98
CA ASP A 19 10.54 -4.43 -3.72
C ASP A 19 9.68 -3.57 -2.81
N TYR A 20 10.32 -2.52 -2.26
CA TYR A 20 9.68 -1.46 -1.51
C TYR A 20 8.37 -1.09 -2.20
N ILE A 21 7.34 -0.81 -1.40
CA ILE A 21 6.16 -0.11 -1.85
C ILE A 21 6.62 1.05 -2.75
N LYS A 22 6.42 0.90 -4.07
CA LYS A 22 6.76 1.90 -5.08
C LYS A 22 5.68 2.98 -5.07
N GLY A 23 5.96 4.14 -5.67
CA GLY A 23 5.03 5.26 -5.64
C GLY A 23 5.26 6.17 -4.43
N GLU A 24 4.19 6.65 -3.80
CA GLU A 24 4.28 7.76 -2.87
C GLU A 24 4.83 7.35 -1.50
N SER A 25 5.78 8.16 -1.01
CA SER A 25 6.30 8.02 0.36
C SER A 25 5.18 8.19 1.38
N ILE A 26 5.29 7.51 2.52
CA ILE A 26 4.33 7.70 3.63
C ILE A 26 4.29 9.14 4.13
N LEU A 27 5.35 9.92 3.91
CA LEU A 27 5.48 11.33 4.27
C LEU A 27 5.39 12.27 3.05
N CYS A 28 4.77 11.84 1.94
CA CYS A 28 4.64 12.71 0.75
C CYS A 28 3.78 13.95 1.05
N GLU A 29 4.00 15.03 0.30
CA GLU A 29 3.22 16.27 0.42
C GLU A 29 1.75 16.06 0.03
N THR A 30 1.49 15.19 -0.96
CA THR A 30 0.14 14.82 -1.41
C THR A 30 -0.72 14.27 -0.27
N ARG A 31 -0.14 13.63 0.75
CA ARG A 31 -0.86 13.20 1.97
C ARG A 31 -1.56 14.34 2.71
N TYR A 32 -1.04 15.56 2.61
CA TYR A 32 -1.54 16.72 3.34
C TYR A 32 -2.41 17.63 2.47
N HIS A 33 -2.66 17.25 1.22
CA HIS A 33 -3.57 17.99 0.35
C HIS A 33 -5.00 17.92 0.90
N PRO A 34 -5.77 19.03 0.90
CA PRO A 34 -7.14 19.05 1.42
C PRO A 34 -8.05 18.04 0.71
N ASP A 35 -7.82 17.80 -0.58
CA ASP A 35 -8.63 16.92 -1.43
C ASP A 35 -8.23 15.44 -1.31
N THR A 36 -7.16 15.12 -0.58
CA THR A 36 -6.72 13.75 -0.35
C THR A 36 -7.45 13.16 0.84
N HIS A 37 -8.26 12.15 0.55
CA HIS A 37 -9.13 11.51 1.54
C HIS A 37 -8.79 10.05 1.79
N TYR A 38 -8.06 9.41 0.88
CA TYR A 38 -7.74 7.99 0.97
C TYR A 38 -6.27 7.71 0.71
N MET A 39 -5.76 6.65 1.33
CA MET A 39 -4.49 6.05 0.99
C MET A 39 -4.73 4.57 0.71
N VAL A 40 -4.15 4.06 -0.37
CA VAL A 40 -4.23 2.65 -0.74
C VAL A 40 -2.85 2.10 -1.02
N GLU A 41 -2.63 0.86 -0.59
CA GLU A 41 -1.51 0.04 -1.04
C GLU A 41 -2.04 -1.07 -1.94
N ILE A 42 -1.52 -1.14 -3.16
CA ILE A 42 -2.07 -1.93 -4.25
C ILE A 42 -0.99 -2.87 -4.79
N GLU A 43 -1.34 -4.13 -5.00
CA GLU A 43 -0.56 -5.07 -5.82
C GLU A 43 -1.12 -5.11 -7.25
N MET A 44 -0.27 -4.89 -8.25
CA MET A 44 -0.65 -4.95 -9.66
C MET A 44 -0.83 -6.40 -10.11
N LEU A 45 -2.04 -6.79 -10.53
CA LEU A 45 -2.31 -8.16 -11.03
C LEU A 45 -2.02 -8.29 -12.53
N LYS A 46 -2.12 -7.19 -13.27
CA LYS A 46 -1.73 -7.06 -14.67
C LYS A 46 -0.77 -5.88 -14.84
N THR A 47 0.02 -5.91 -15.92
CA THR A 47 0.86 -4.77 -16.29
C THR A 47 -0.01 -3.65 -16.84
N ASP A 48 0.14 -2.47 -16.27
CA ASP A 48 -0.54 -1.25 -16.67
C ASP A 48 0.53 -0.17 -16.90
N ASN A 49 0.49 0.52 -18.04
CA ASN A 49 1.49 1.52 -18.39
C ASN A 49 1.49 2.74 -17.45
N THR A 50 0.39 2.98 -16.74
CA THR A 50 0.22 4.11 -15.82
C THR A 50 0.53 3.76 -14.37
N LEU A 51 0.27 2.52 -13.94
CA LEU A 51 0.41 2.08 -12.54
C LEU A 51 1.64 1.21 -12.28
N GLY A 52 2.12 0.48 -13.29
CA GLY A 52 3.33 -0.31 -13.21
C GLY A 52 3.19 -1.74 -13.74
N LYS A 53 4.29 -2.50 -13.63
CA LYS A 53 4.35 -3.89 -14.07
C LYS A 53 3.55 -4.81 -13.14
N LYS A 54 3.06 -5.93 -13.66
CA LYS A 54 2.48 -7.00 -12.84
C LYS A 54 3.42 -7.38 -11.69
N GLY A 55 2.86 -7.53 -10.49
CA GLY A 55 3.58 -7.81 -9.24
C GLY A 55 4.16 -6.58 -8.55
N ALA A 56 4.06 -5.38 -9.15
CA ALA A 56 4.46 -4.16 -8.47
C ALA A 56 3.53 -3.89 -7.28
N TYR A 57 4.12 -3.58 -6.14
CA TYR A 57 3.39 -3.15 -4.96
C TYR A 57 3.54 -1.63 -4.82
N ILE A 58 2.45 -0.88 -4.92
CA ILE A 58 2.46 0.59 -4.95
C ILE A 58 1.63 1.21 -3.83
N ARG A 59 2.01 2.40 -3.36
CA ARG A 59 1.17 3.25 -2.50
C ARG A 59 0.78 4.52 -3.23
N LYS A 60 -0.49 4.89 -3.08
CA LYS A 60 -1.01 6.18 -3.52
C LYS A 60 -1.92 6.81 -2.48
N PHE A 61 -1.86 8.12 -2.43
CA PHE A 61 -2.81 9.02 -1.80
C PHE A 61 -3.77 9.51 -2.88
N LEU A 62 -5.05 9.39 -2.60
CA LEU A 62 -6.10 9.52 -3.59
C LEU A 62 -7.18 10.50 -3.12
N THR A 63 -7.75 11.20 -4.08
CA THR A 63 -9.04 11.86 -3.90
C THR A 63 -10.17 10.83 -3.88
N GLU A 64 -11.39 11.27 -3.59
CA GLU A 64 -12.57 10.39 -3.58
C GLU A 64 -12.88 9.80 -4.96
N ASP A 65 -12.72 10.60 -6.02
CA ASP A 65 -12.91 10.17 -7.41
C ASP A 65 -11.87 9.12 -7.83
N GLU A 66 -10.59 9.38 -7.51
CA GLU A 66 -9.52 8.44 -7.83
C GLU A 66 -9.64 7.13 -7.05
N TYR A 67 -10.08 7.20 -5.79
CA TYR A 67 -10.35 6.00 -4.98
C TYR A 67 -11.47 5.16 -5.61
N SER A 68 -12.55 5.79 -6.06
CA SER A 68 -13.64 5.12 -6.76
C SER A 68 -13.15 4.42 -8.05
N ALA A 69 -12.29 5.09 -8.83
CA ALA A 69 -11.66 4.49 -10.01
C ALA A 69 -10.77 3.27 -9.66
N MET A 70 -10.08 3.30 -8.52
CA MET A 70 -9.29 2.14 -8.07
C MET A 70 -10.18 0.96 -7.67
N LEU A 71 -11.34 1.21 -7.06
CA LEU A 71 -12.30 0.14 -6.74
C LEU A 71 -12.80 -0.55 -8.01
N GLN A 72 -13.12 0.20 -9.07
CA GLN A 72 -13.48 -0.37 -10.37
C GLN A 72 -12.36 -1.24 -10.95
N LYS A 73 -11.11 -0.76 -10.91
CA LYS A 73 -9.95 -1.55 -11.37
C LYS A 73 -9.73 -2.83 -10.55
N GLN A 74 -10.15 -2.84 -9.28
CA GLN A 74 -10.11 -4.03 -8.44
C GLN A 74 -11.20 -5.05 -8.87
N GLU A 75 -12.41 -4.58 -9.17
CA GLU A 75 -13.50 -5.42 -9.69
C GLU A 75 -13.14 -6.06 -11.04
N GLU A 76 -12.44 -5.32 -11.91
CA GLU A 76 -11.92 -5.84 -13.18
C GLU A 76 -10.70 -6.78 -13.05
N HIS A 77 -10.29 -7.09 -11.81
CA HIS A 77 -9.11 -7.90 -11.49
C HIS A 77 -7.81 -7.39 -12.13
N LEU A 78 -7.68 -6.07 -12.31
CA LEU A 78 -6.43 -5.44 -12.77
C LEU A 78 -5.47 -5.22 -11.62
N ILE A 79 -6.01 -4.95 -10.43
CA ILE A 79 -5.27 -4.64 -9.22
C ILE A 79 -5.87 -5.34 -7.99
N LYS A 80 -5.09 -5.43 -6.91
CA LYS A 80 -5.53 -5.92 -5.61
C LYS A 80 -5.13 -4.95 -4.50
N ILE A 81 -6.11 -4.34 -3.85
CA ILE A 81 -5.88 -3.48 -2.69
C ILE A 81 -5.52 -4.37 -1.49
N LYS A 82 -4.32 -4.16 -0.95
CA LYS A 82 -3.80 -4.88 0.23
C LYS A 82 -3.98 -4.10 1.51
N ARG A 83 -4.03 -2.77 1.43
CA ARG A 83 -4.31 -1.89 2.56
C ARG A 83 -5.03 -0.66 2.06
N GLN A 84 -5.91 -0.13 2.89
CA GLN A 84 -6.54 1.15 2.65
C GLN A 84 -6.67 1.91 3.98
N ALA A 85 -6.66 3.23 3.89
CA ALA A 85 -6.82 4.11 5.04
C ALA A 85 -7.54 5.38 4.63
N ILE A 86 -8.30 5.95 5.57
CA ILE A 86 -8.84 7.30 5.45
C ILE A 86 -7.75 8.28 5.90
N VAL A 87 -7.52 9.31 5.10
CA VAL A 87 -6.59 10.40 5.37
C VAL A 87 -7.41 11.56 5.96
N GLN A 88 -7.15 11.91 7.22
CA GLN A 88 -7.80 13.03 7.90
C GLN A 88 -6.75 13.99 8.43
N LYS A 89 -6.63 15.17 7.81
CA LYS A 89 -5.59 16.18 8.14
C LYS A 89 -4.19 15.55 8.18
N GLY A 90 -3.89 14.71 7.19
CA GLY A 90 -2.66 13.92 7.13
C GLY A 90 -2.58 12.75 8.12
N THR A 91 -3.55 12.50 8.99
CA THR A 91 -3.56 11.30 9.85
C THR A 91 -4.15 10.10 9.10
N LEU A 92 -3.51 8.94 9.18
CA LEU A 92 -3.96 7.71 8.53
C LEU A 92 -4.79 6.85 9.48
N ARG A 93 -6.05 6.60 9.12
CA ARG A 93 -6.94 5.65 9.80
C ARG A 93 -7.14 4.42 8.92
N TYR A 94 -6.42 3.35 9.23
CA TYR A 94 -6.49 2.10 8.45
C TYR A 94 -7.88 1.46 8.57
N ILE A 95 -8.46 1.16 7.42
CA ILE A 95 -9.71 0.41 7.34
C ILE A 95 -9.35 -1.07 7.21
N PRO A 96 -9.96 -1.97 8.01
CA PRO A 96 -9.77 -3.40 7.81
C PRO A 96 -10.24 -3.80 6.41
N LEU A 97 -9.43 -4.60 5.72
CA LEU A 97 -9.86 -5.19 4.45
C LEU A 97 -11.07 -6.10 4.68
N PRO A 98 -12.05 -6.15 3.77
CA PRO A 98 -13.18 -7.06 3.88
C PRO A 98 -12.76 -8.53 3.99
N ASP A 99 -11.62 -8.93 3.39
CA ASP A 99 -11.07 -10.29 3.45
C ASP A 99 -10.34 -10.66 4.77
N ARG A 100 -10.38 -9.80 5.80
CA ARG A 100 -9.54 -9.96 7.01
C ARG A 100 -10.27 -10.02 8.35
N LEU A 101 -11.57 -10.29 8.38
CA LEU A 101 -12.11 -11.19 9.43
C LEU A 101 -11.71 -12.61 8.97
N ASP A 102 -10.94 -13.47 9.61
CA ASP A 102 -10.53 -13.70 10.98
C ASP A 102 -9.24 -14.53 10.91
N SER A 103 -8.08 -13.98 11.28
CA SER A 103 -6.89 -14.82 11.56
C SER A 103 -6.10 -14.34 12.77
N ARG A 104 -6.57 -13.27 13.43
CA ARG A 104 -6.02 -12.80 14.71
C ARG A 104 -6.87 -13.19 15.93
N ARG A 105 -8.11 -13.67 15.75
CA ARG A 105 -8.95 -14.14 16.86
C ARG A 105 -8.69 -15.60 17.27
N GLU A 106 -7.97 -16.38 16.47
CA GLU A 106 -7.67 -17.78 16.81
C GLU A 106 -6.47 -17.98 17.73
N ARG A 107 -5.72 -16.93 18.12
CA ARG A 107 -4.50 -17.08 18.92
C ARG A 107 -4.66 -16.87 20.43
N ASP A 108 -5.89 -16.67 20.92
CA ASP A 108 -6.17 -16.46 22.34
C ASP A 108 -7.00 -17.59 22.98
N ILE A 109 -6.92 -18.81 22.43
CA ILE A 109 -7.56 -20.00 23.03
C ILE A 109 -6.54 -21.13 23.13
N PHE A 110 -5.58 -21.04 24.06
CA PHE A 110 -4.96 -22.16 24.77
C PHE A 110 -4.21 -21.65 26.00
#